data_AF-A0A7V5TLU3-F1
#
_entry.id   AF-A0A7V5TLU3-F1
#
_cell.length_a   1.000
_cell.length_b   1.000
_cell.length_c   1.000
_cell.angle_alpha   90.00
_cell.angle_beta   90.00
_cell.angle_gamma   90.00
#
_symmetry.space_group_name_H-M   'P 1'
#
loop_
_entity.id
_entity.type
_entity.pdbx_description
1 polymer ?
#
loop_
_entity_poly.entity_id
_entity_poly.type
_entity_poly.pdbx_seq_one_letter_code
_entity_poly.pdbx_strand_id
1 'polypeptide(L)'
;MSRPQFEEEEFTTQFNGRTIWRILKQTAPHWPWLVGFLLAIAGVSVLDSYFTYLGKRIVDEGIVARDVNALTRIAVLYAGLIVAQAAGVFTFIYLTGILGERIKYDLRKQMFEHLQELSFSYFDRTPVGWIISRVTSDSNRMADLVTWGLLDVVWGFMNITTAIYFMLLINWRLAVIVFAIVPVLLVVAAQFRKRIILQYRRVRKLNSRITGAYNENIQGVRVVKALCREEENLREFGELTGEMYRASYRAAWFSALFLPTVQLISALALGSIVWYGGLQAQMGSLTVGGIQAFVGYVTFILWPVQDLARVYAELQHTIASAERVFSLVDAEPEVKDRPGAFDPGTVRGEIEFDHVDFWYDEANPVLRDFSLRVRPGETIALVGPTGGGKTTIVNLVCRFYEPKRGVIRIGGRDYTELSLHAIQSRLGVVLQSPHLFSGT
;
A
#
# COMPACT_ATOMS: atom_id res chain seq x y z
N MET A 1 27.33 -13.07 -19.11
CA MET A 1 27.69 -12.51 -17.79
C MET A 1 26.43 -11.92 -17.19
N SER A 2 25.89 -12.58 -16.18
CA SER A 2 24.73 -12.13 -15.40
C SER A 2 25.09 -10.84 -14.69
N ARG A 3 24.38 -9.75 -15.00
CA ARG A 3 24.41 -8.53 -14.18
C ARG A 3 24.08 -8.94 -12.74
N PRO A 4 24.70 -8.33 -11.70
CA PRO A 4 24.26 -8.54 -10.33
C PRO A 4 22.76 -8.30 -10.30
N GLN A 5 22.02 -9.36 -9.96
CA GLN A 5 20.58 -9.30 -9.83
C GLN A 5 20.32 -8.34 -8.68
N PHE A 6 19.49 -7.32 -8.92
CA PHE A 6 18.93 -6.52 -7.85
C PHE A 6 18.24 -7.50 -6.89
N GLU A 7 18.88 -7.79 -5.76
CA GLU A 7 18.23 -8.48 -4.65
C GLU A 7 17.28 -7.45 -4.06
N GLU A 8 15.99 -7.62 -4.34
CA GLU A 8 14.96 -6.83 -3.67
C GLU A 8 15.16 -7.03 -2.17
N GLU A 9 15.44 -5.93 -1.44
CA GLU A 9 15.53 -5.98 0.01
C GLU A 9 14.32 -6.75 0.53
N GLU A 10 14.55 -7.94 1.09
CA GLU A 10 13.50 -8.74 1.70
C GLU A 10 13.08 -8.00 2.97
N PHE A 11 12.17 -7.05 2.79
CA PHE A 11 11.49 -6.40 3.89
C PHE A 11 10.69 -7.45 4.63
N THR A 12 11.30 -8.00 5.68
CA THR A 12 10.62 -8.91 6.59
C THR A 12 9.41 -8.15 7.13
N THR A 13 8.23 -8.71 6.92
CA THR A 13 6.91 -8.19 7.34
C THR A 13 6.74 -8.24 8.86
N GLN A 14 7.76 -7.83 9.61
CA GLN A 14 7.66 -7.60 11.03
C GLN A 14 7.08 -6.20 11.23
N PHE A 15 6.10 -6.09 12.12
CA PHE A 15 5.41 -4.85 12.42
C PHE A 15 6.41 -3.76 12.84
N ASN A 16 6.65 -2.79 11.97
CA ASN A 16 7.57 -1.68 12.24
C ASN A 16 6.77 -0.42 12.59
N GLY A 17 6.67 -0.11 13.89
CA GLY A 17 5.96 1.07 14.37
C GLY A 17 6.50 2.40 13.80
N ARG A 18 7.78 2.44 13.40
CA ARG A 18 8.38 3.62 12.76
C ARG A 18 7.79 3.86 11.37
N THR A 19 7.59 2.80 10.58
CA THR A 19 6.98 2.90 9.24
C THR A 19 5.55 3.42 9.32
N ILE A 20 4.75 2.90 10.26
CA ILE A 20 3.38 3.37 10.49
C ILE A 20 3.37 4.86 10.87
N TRP A 21 4.26 5.27 11.76
CA TRP A 21 4.36 6.68 12.14
C TRP A 21 4.74 7.57 10.95
N ARG A 22 5.67 7.14 10.09
CA ARG A 22 6.02 7.86 8.86
C ARG A 22 4.86 7.94 7.86
N ILE A 23 4.06 6.88 7.74
CA ILE A 23 2.83 6.87 6.93
C ILE A 23 1.84 7.90 7.49
N LEU A 24 1.56 7.88 8.80
CA LEU A 24 0.64 8.82 9.44
C LEU A 24 1.14 10.28 9.34
N LYS A 25 2.46 10.50 9.41
CA LYS A 25 3.06 11.83 9.24
C LYS A 25 2.73 12.47 7.88
N GLN A 26 2.46 11.69 6.84
CA GLN A 26 2.02 12.21 5.54
C GLN A 26 0.67 12.94 5.60
N THR A 27 -0.14 12.69 6.64
CA THR A 27 -1.41 13.40 6.85
C THR A 27 -1.23 14.76 7.52
N ALA A 28 -0.07 15.02 8.16
CA ALA A 28 0.15 16.23 8.95
C ALA A 28 0.02 17.55 8.15
N PRO A 29 0.49 17.66 6.90
CA PRO A 29 0.26 18.86 6.07
C PRO A 29 -1.23 19.11 5.78
N HIS A 30 -2.05 18.06 5.84
CA HIS A 30 -3.48 18.06 5.48
C HIS A 30 -4.38 17.85 6.71
N TRP A 31 -3.91 18.20 7.91
CA TRP A 31 -4.62 17.96 9.16
C TRP A 31 -6.07 18.52 9.21
N PRO A 32 -6.45 19.64 8.55
CA PRO A 32 -7.84 20.11 8.61
C PRO A 32 -8.80 19.15 7.91
N TRP A 33 -8.35 18.54 6.80
CA TRP A 33 -9.13 17.53 6.08
C TRP A 33 -9.27 16.27 6.92
N LEU A 34 -8.18 15.82 7.55
CA LEU A 34 -8.18 14.68 8.46
C LEU A 34 -9.17 14.89 9.62
N VAL A 35 -9.08 16.03 10.33
CA VAL A 35 -9.97 16.33 11.46
C VAL A 35 -11.41 16.47 11.00
N GLY A 36 -11.68 17.17 9.90
CA GLY A 36 -13.03 17.31 9.36
C GLY A 36 -13.65 15.96 9.01
N PHE A 37 -12.88 15.09 8.35
CA PHE A 37 -13.31 13.72 8.03
C PHE A 37 -13.58 12.90 9.31
N LEU A 38 -12.68 12.93 10.29
CA LEU A 38 -12.83 12.21 11.57
C LEU A 38 -14.04 12.68 12.39
N LEU A 39 -14.35 13.97 12.36
CA LEU A 39 -15.53 14.50 13.02
C LEU A 39 -16.82 14.13 12.28
N ALA A 40 -16.82 14.20 10.95
CA ALA A 40 -17.97 13.84 10.14
C ALA A 40 -18.33 12.35 10.28
N ILE A 41 -17.34 11.46 10.24
CA ILE A 41 -17.56 10.02 10.42
C ILE A 41 -18.04 9.69 11.85
N ALA A 42 -17.45 10.34 12.87
CA ALA A 42 -17.89 10.20 14.24
C ALA A 42 -19.36 10.60 14.41
N GLY A 43 -19.77 11.72 13.81
CA GLY A 43 -21.16 12.17 13.80
C GLY A 43 -22.09 11.17 13.12
N VAL A 44 -21.71 10.64 11.96
CA VAL A 44 -22.50 9.62 11.25
C VAL A 44 -22.63 8.34 12.07
N SER A 45 -21.55 7.84 12.68
CA SER A 45 -21.60 6.63 13.53
C SER A 45 -22.52 6.79 14.73
N VAL A 46 -22.57 7.99 15.33
CA VAL A 46 -23.53 8.29 16.41
C VAL A 46 -24.97 8.27 15.89
N LEU A 47 -25.22 8.84 14.70
CA LEU A 47 -26.53 8.79 14.06
C LEU A 47 -26.98 7.35 13.76
N ASP A 48 -26.08 6.50 13.27
CA ASP A 48 -26.36 5.08 12.99
C ASP A 48 -26.93 4.36 14.21
N SER A 49 -26.25 4.52 15.37
CA SER A 49 -26.72 3.95 16.63
C SER A 49 -28.01 4.60 17.11
N TYR A 50 -28.14 5.92 16.96
CA TYR A 50 -29.35 6.63 17.35
C TYR A 50 -30.59 6.21 16.54
N PHE A 51 -30.45 5.86 15.25
CA PHE A 51 -31.55 5.30 14.45
C PHE A 51 -32.09 4.01 15.05
N THR A 52 -31.22 3.13 15.56
CA THR A 52 -31.65 1.90 16.24
C THR A 52 -32.43 2.22 17.52
N TYR A 53 -32.00 3.24 18.28
CA TYR A 53 -32.74 3.74 19.43
C TYR A 53 -34.10 4.38 19.06
N LEU A 54 -34.17 5.13 17.95
CA LEU A 54 -35.44 5.65 17.44
C LEU A 54 -36.38 4.52 17.02
N GLY A 55 -35.86 3.43 16.46
CA GLY A 55 -36.62 2.20 16.20
C GLY A 55 -37.31 1.67 17.45
N LYS A 56 -36.59 1.63 18.59
CA LYS A 56 -37.20 1.30 19.90
C LYS A 56 -38.36 2.25 20.25
N ARG A 57 -38.17 3.56 20.09
CA ARG A 57 -39.22 4.55 20.41
C ARG A 57 -40.44 4.42 19.49
N ILE A 58 -40.24 4.13 18.21
CA ILE A 58 -41.35 3.87 17.26
C ILE A 58 -42.21 2.70 17.76
N VAL A 59 -41.57 1.62 18.20
CA VAL A 59 -42.28 0.45 18.73
C VAL A 59 -42.97 0.78 20.05
N ASP A 60 -42.25 1.34 21.02
CA ASP A 60 -42.76 1.56 22.38
C ASP A 60 -43.81 2.69 22.45
N GLU A 61 -43.48 3.88 21.95
CA GLU A 61 -44.31 5.09 22.07
C GLU A 61 -45.33 5.22 20.92
N GLY A 62 -45.06 4.63 19.76
CA GLY A 62 -45.96 4.69 18.61
C GLY A 62 -46.89 3.48 18.54
N ILE A 63 -46.32 2.32 18.24
CA ILE A 63 -47.09 1.10 17.89
C ILE A 63 -47.77 0.51 19.12
N VAL A 64 -47.02 0.23 20.19
CA VAL A 64 -47.55 -0.42 21.40
C VAL A 64 -48.51 0.50 22.14
N ALA A 65 -48.15 1.79 22.29
CA ALA A 65 -49.01 2.78 22.93
C ALA A 65 -50.18 3.27 22.05
N ARG A 66 -50.22 2.90 20.76
CA ARG A 66 -51.20 3.34 19.75
C ARG A 66 -51.33 4.87 19.61
N ASP A 67 -50.24 5.60 19.86
CA ASP A 67 -50.20 7.06 19.73
C ASP A 67 -49.65 7.48 18.36
N VAL A 68 -50.58 7.84 17.47
CA VAL A 68 -50.27 8.27 16.09
C VAL A 68 -49.51 9.61 16.08
N ASN A 69 -49.74 10.49 17.06
CA ASN A 69 -49.05 11.77 17.13
C ASN A 69 -47.59 11.59 17.56
N ALA A 70 -47.34 10.73 18.56
CA ALA A 70 -45.98 10.36 18.95
C ALA A 70 -45.25 9.68 17.79
N LEU A 71 -45.90 8.75 17.09
CA LEU A 71 -45.36 8.07 15.92
C LEU A 71 -44.99 9.06 14.80
N THR A 72 -45.89 9.98 14.46
CA THR A 72 -45.65 10.98 13.40
C THR A 72 -44.49 11.89 13.77
N ARG A 73 -44.40 12.34 15.02
CA ARG A 73 -43.28 13.16 15.50
C ARG A 73 -41.95 12.41 15.41
N ILE A 74 -41.91 11.14 15.80
CA ILE A 74 -40.69 10.31 15.70
C ILE A 74 -40.33 10.05 14.24
N ALA A 75 -41.31 9.80 13.37
CA ALA A 75 -41.10 9.58 11.93
C ALA A 75 -40.55 10.83 11.24
N VAL A 76 -41.06 12.03 11.56
CA VAL A 76 -40.54 13.31 11.04
C VAL A 76 -39.10 13.54 11.53
N LEU A 77 -38.82 13.27 12.81
CA LEU A 77 -37.46 13.33 13.34
C LEU A 77 -36.53 12.34 12.62
N TYR A 78 -36.98 11.09 12.42
CA TYR A 78 -36.25 10.06 11.71
C TYR A 78 -35.92 10.51 10.27
N ALA A 79 -36.92 11.03 9.55
CA ALA A 79 -36.74 11.54 8.18
C ALA A 79 -35.73 12.72 8.13
N GLY A 80 -35.83 13.67 9.07
CA GLY A 80 -34.87 14.78 9.17
C GLY A 80 -33.44 14.30 9.44
N LEU A 81 -33.28 13.28 10.29
CA LEU A 81 -31.98 12.68 10.58
C LEU A 81 -31.42 11.88 9.41
N ILE A 82 -32.24 11.26 8.58
CA ILE A 82 -31.76 10.61 7.34
C ILE A 82 -31.08 11.65 6.44
N VAL A 83 -31.68 12.83 6.29
CA VAL A 83 -31.09 13.92 5.48
C VAL A 83 -29.76 14.37 6.09
N ALA A 84 -29.71 14.53 7.41
CA ALA A 84 -28.48 14.88 8.13
C ALA A 84 -27.40 13.79 7.98
N GLN A 85 -27.78 12.51 8.06
CA GLN A 85 -26.88 11.37 7.87
C GLN A 85 -26.36 11.34 6.43
N ALA A 86 -27.22 11.53 5.42
CA ALA A 86 -26.81 11.59 4.02
C ALA A 86 -25.83 12.73 3.74
N ALA A 87 -26.07 13.91 4.32
CA ALA A 87 -25.15 15.03 4.27
C ALA A 87 -23.82 14.72 4.97
N GLY A 88 -23.86 14.04 6.13
CA GLY A 88 -22.67 13.60 6.86
C GLY A 88 -21.85 12.57 6.06
N VAL A 89 -22.54 11.61 5.43
CA VAL A 89 -21.94 10.59 4.56
C VAL A 89 -21.26 11.24 3.37
N PHE A 90 -21.96 12.12 2.66
CA PHE A 90 -21.38 12.87 1.56
C PHE A 90 -20.16 13.67 2.02
N THR A 91 -20.25 14.34 3.17
CA THR A 91 -19.17 15.17 3.72
C THR A 91 -17.94 14.33 4.03
N PHE A 92 -18.04 13.23 4.79
CA PHE A 92 -16.86 12.43 5.11
C PHE A 92 -16.26 11.76 3.86
N ILE A 93 -17.09 11.32 2.90
CA ILE A 93 -16.62 10.74 1.62
C ILE A 93 -15.85 11.79 0.81
N TYR A 94 -16.37 13.01 0.73
CA TYR A 94 -15.72 14.10 0.03
C TYR A 94 -14.39 14.50 0.69
N LEU A 95 -14.38 14.67 2.01
CA LEU A 95 -13.19 15.03 2.78
C LEU A 95 -12.11 13.95 2.71
N THR A 96 -12.46 12.67 2.87
CA THR A 96 -11.50 11.55 2.76
C THR A 96 -10.96 11.42 1.34
N GLY A 97 -11.79 11.65 0.31
CA GLY A 97 -11.37 11.64 -1.08
C GLY A 97 -10.34 12.73 -1.39
N ILE A 98 -10.57 13.96 -0.94
CA ILE A 98 -9.62 15.07 -1.09
C ILE A 98 -8.32 14.77 -0.34
N LEU A 99 -8.40 14.31 0.91
CA LEU A 99 -7.24 13.97 1.72
C LEU A 99 -6.39 12.91 1.00
N GLY A 100 -7.02 11.86 0.47
CA GLY A 100 -6.34 10.78 -0.24
C GLY A 100 -5.64 11.24 -1.50
N GLU A 101 -6.31 12.07 -2.31
CA GLU A 101 -5.70 12.59 -3.54
C GLU A 101 -4.54 13.55 -3.27
N ARG A 102 -4.64 14.39 -2.24
CA ARG A 102 -3.54 15.29 -1.84
C ARG A 102 -2.31 14.52 -1.35
N ILE A 103 -2.51 13.50 -0.52
CA ILE A 103 -1.40 12.65 -0.05
C ILE A 103 -0.74 11.92 -1.23
N LYS A 104 -1.54 11.37 -2.16
CA LYS A 104 -1.02 10.74 -3.38
C LYS A 104 -0.21 11.72 -4.22
N TYR A 105 -0.73 12.92 -4.40
CA TYR A 105 -0.07 13.97 -5.16
C TYR A 105 1.29 14.34 -4.55
N ASP A 106 1.32 14.62 -3.24
CA ASP A 106 2.55 15.02 -2.55
C ASP A 106 3.62 13.92 -2.57
N LEU A 107 3.22 12.67 -2.31
CA LEU A 107 4.14 11.52 -2.39
C LEU A 107 4.71 11.35 -3.81
N ARG A 108 3.84 11.44 -4.83
CA ARG A 108 4.27 11.32 -6.24
C ARG A 108 5.19 12.45 -6.65
N LYS A 109 4.85 13.68 -6.26
CA LYS A 109 5.66 14.86 -6.53
C LYS A 109 7.03 14.72 -5.89
N GLN A 110 7.08 14.41 -4.59
CA GLN A 110 8.33 14.23 -3.84
C GLN A 110 9.21 13.16 -4.49
N MET A 111 8.66 11.98 -4.79
CA MET A 111 9.45 10.91 -5.42
C MET A 111 9.91 11.29 -6.83
N PHE A 112 9.08 11.99 -7.60
CA PHE A 112 9.43 12.40 -8.96
C PHE A 112 10.51 13.49 -8.99
N GLU A 113 10.45 14.44 -8.07
CA GLU A 113 11.50 15.44 -7.87
C GLU A 113 12.80 14.76 -7.42
N HIS A 114 12.73 13.88 -6.43
CA HIS A 114 13.89 13.14 -5.92
C HIS A 114 14.53 12.23 -6.98
N LEU A 115 13.74 11.58 -7.83
CA LEU A 115 14.24 10.78 -8.95
C LEU A 115 15.10 11.60 -9.92
N GLN A 116 14.86 12.90 -10.07
CA GLN A 116 15.68 13.76 -10.93
C GLN A 116 17.03 14.14 -10.28
N GLU A 117 17.15 13.99 -8.96
CA GLU A 117 18.37 14.26 -8.20
C GLU A 117 19.26 13.02 -8.04
N LEU A 118 18.68 11.82 -8.18
CA LEU A 118 19.41 10.56 -8.06
C LEU A 118 20.44 10.37 -9.19
N SER A 119 21.61 9.86 -8.83
CA SER A 119 22.70 9.57 -9.78
C SER A 119 22.36 8.43 -10.74
N PHE A 120 23.01 8.39 -11.91
CA PHE A 120 22.85 7.33 -12.92
C PHE A 120 23.09 5.91 -12.36
N SER A 121 23.97 5.76 -11.37
CA SER A 121 24.23 4.50 -10.66
C SER A 121 22.95 3.87 -10.10
N TYR A 122 22.02 4.70 -9.60
CA TYR A 122 20.74 4.24 -9.09
C TYR A 122 19.89 3.59 -10.19
N PHE A 123 19.84 4.20 -11.37
CA PHE A 123 19.06 3.70 -12.52
C PHE A 123 19.67 2.48 -13.18
N ASP A 124 21.00 2.34 -13.14
CA ASP A 124 21.70 1.18 -13.70
C ASP A 124 21.50 -0.07 -12.83
N ARG A 125 21.30 0.11 -11.51
CA ARG A 125 21.09 -0.98 -10.54
C ARG A 125 19.60 -1.28 -10.29
N THR A 126 18.74 -0.29 -10.42
CA THR A 126 17.32 -0.41 -10.08
C THR A 126 16.47 -0.66 -11.32
N PRO A 127 15.69 -1.76 -11.38
CA PRO A 127 14.80 -2.00 -12.51
C PRO A 127 13.76 -0.89 -12.69
N VAL A 128 13.53 -0.43 -13.93
CA VAL A 128 12.55 0.64 -14.21
C VAL A 128 11.15 0.30 -13.69
N GLY A 129 10.73 -0.98 -13.80
CA GLY A 129 9.44 -1.43 -13.26
C GLY A 129 9.33 -1.32 -11.74
N TRP A 130 10.45 -1.48 -11.02
CA TRP A 130 10.54 -1.24 -9.59
C TRP A 130 10.20 0.23 -9.31
N ILE A 131 10.90 1.17 -9.94
CA ILE A 131 10.69 2.62 -9.75
C ILE A 131 9.24 3.03 -10.03
N ILE A 132 8.70 2.60 -11.17
CA ILE A 132 7.32 2.92 -11.57
C ILE A 132 6.31 2.44 -10.53
N SER A 133 6.47 1.22 -9.99
CA SER A 133 5.54 0.70 -8.98
C SER A 133 5.54 1.50 -7.67
N ARG A 134 6.68 2.06 -7.25
CA ARG A 134 6.77 2.89 -6.03
C ARG A 134 6.02 4.20 -6.21
N VAL A 135 6.22 4.85 -7.35
CA VAL A 135 5.54 6.11 -7.70
C VAL A 135 4.04 5.90 -7.92
N THR A 136 3.62 4.74 -8.42
CA THR A 136 2.22 4.49 -8.82
C THR A 136 1.40 3.74 -7.77
N SER A 137 1.61 2.43 -7.64
CA SER A 137 0.73 1.52 -6.90
C SER A 137 1.04 1.49 -5.40
N ASP A 138 2.31 1.53 -5.01
CA ASP A 138 2.68 1.52 -3.59
C ASP A 138 2.30 2.84 -2.90
N SER A 139 2.51 3.99 -3.55
CA SER A 139 2.05 5.29 -3.03
C SER A 139 0.53 5.39 -2.93
N ASN A 140 -0.20 4.77 -3.87
CA ASN A 140 -1.66 4.68 -3.79
C ASN A 140 -2.11 3.86 -2.56
N ARG A 141 -1.51 2.69 -2.32
CA ARG A 141 -1.83 1.87 -1.14
C ARG A 141 -1.55 2.58 0.18
N MET A 142 -0.46 3.35 0.25
CA MET A 142 -0.16 4.17 1.42
C MET A 142 -1.24 5.20 1.70
N ALA A 143 -1.67 5.93 0.66
CA ALA A 143 -2.73 6.92 0.79
C ALA A 143 -4.09 6.29 1.13
N ASP A 144 -4.42 5.15 0.52
CA ASP A 144 -5.67 4.43 0.79
C ASP A 144 -5.73 3.92 2.24
N LEU A 145 -4.61 3.48 2.81
CA LEU A 145 -4.56 3.05 4.21
C LEU A 145 -4.87 4.20 5.18
N VAL A 146 -4.27 5.38 4.98
CA VAL A 146 -4.47 6.55 5.87
C VAL A 146 -5.82 7.24 5.66
N THR A 147 -6.53 6.89 4.59
CA THR A 147 -7.86 7.42 4.29
C THR A 147 -8.94 6.38 4.54
N TRP A 148 -9.15 5.45 3.62
CA TRP A 148 -10.16 4.39 3.72
C TRP A 148 -9.87 3.39 4.84
N GLY A 149 -8.61 3.02 5.05
CA GLY A 149 -8.24 2.14 6.16
C GLY A 149 -8.53 2.79 7.53
N LEU A 150 -8.19 4.08 7.67
CA LEU A 150 -8.49 4.84 8.88
C LEU A 150 -10.00 5.06 9.06
N LEU A 151 -10.74 5.29 7.98
CA LEU A 151 -12.21 5.38 7.97
C LEU A 151 -12.84 4.14 8.55
N ASP A 152 -12.48 2.96 8.04
CA ASP A 152 -13.03 1.69 8.51
C ASP A 152 -12.73 1.45 10.01
N VAL A 153 -11.52 1.80 10.47
CA VAL A 153 -11.12 1.67 11.88
C VAL A 153 -11.94 2.61 12.77
N VAL A 154 -12.03 3.88 12.40
CA VAL A 154 -12.73 4.89 13.19
C VAL A 154 -14.23 4.64 13.19
N TRP A 155 -14.82 4.34 12.03
CA TRP A 155 -16.22 3.96 11.95
C TRP A 155 -16.50 2.72 12.77
N GLY A 156 -15.69 1.66 12.63
CA GLY A 156 -15.88 0.44 13.38
C GLY A 156 -15.78 0.64 14.90
N PHE A 157 -14.80 1.42 15.35
CA PHE A 157 -14.64 1.77 16.75
C PHE A 157 -15.80 2.62 17.28
N MET A 158 -16.19 3.67 16.56
CA MET A 158 -17.29 4.55 16.96
C MET A 158 -18.62 3.81 16.96
N ASN A 159 -18.85 2.95 15.97
CA ASN A 159 -20.05 2.13 15.89
C ASN A 159 -20.14 1.16 17.09
N ILE A 160 -19.10 0.38 17.35
CA ILE A 160 -19.08 -0.55 18.50
C ILE A 160 -19.28 0.20 19.83
N THR A 161 -18.58 1.31 20.03
CA THR A 161 -18.67 2.07 21.30
C THR A 161 -20.04 2.73 21.49
N THR A 162 -20.61 3.33 20.44
CA THR A 162 -21.95 3.94 20.48
C THR A 162 -23.05 2.90 20.66
N ALA A 163 -22.96 1.75 19.98
CA ALA A 163 -23.89 0.64 20.17
C ALA A 163 -23.86 0.14 21.62
N ILE A 164 -22.67 -0.10 22.18
CA ILE A 164 -22.51 -0.51 23.59
C ILE A 164 -23.12 0.54 24.53
N TYR A 165 -22.87 1.82 24.29
CA TYR A 165 -23.44 2.91 25.08
C TYR A 165 -24.97 2.85 25.11
N PHE A 166 -25.64 2.78 23.96
CA PHE A 166 -27.09 2.70 23.92
C PHE A 166 -27.64 1.39 24.49
N MET A 167 -26.95 0.26 24.32
CA MET A 167 -27.34 -1.01 24.93
C MET A 167 -27.29 -0.95 26.45
N LEU A 168 -26.23 -0.35 27.02
CA LEU A 168 -26.11 -0.13 28.47
C LEU A 168 -27.24 0.78 29.00
N LEU A 169 -27.61 1.81 28.24
CA LEU A 169 -28.75 2.68 28.58
C LEU A 169 -30.09 1.93 28.58
N ILE A 170 -30.31 1.00 27.64
CA ILE A 170 -31.56 0.24 27.57
C ILE A 170 -31.59 -0.83 28.67
N ASN A 171 -30.56 -1.68 28.77
CA ASN A 171 -30.46 -2.73 29.77
C ASN A 171 -29.02 -3.24 29.92
N TRP A 172 -28.34 -2.86 31.00
CA TRP A 172 -26.94 -3.23 31.21
C TRP A 172 -26.71 -4.74 31.34
N ARG A 173 -27.67 -5.52 31.85
CA ARG A 173 -27.53 -6.98 32.01
C ARG A 173 -27.50 -7.68 30.66
N LEU A 174 -28.41 -7.31 29.76
CA LEU A 174 -28.41 -7.81 28.38
C LEU A 174 -27.18 -7.34 27.59
N ALA A 175 -26.72 -6.11 27.83
CA ALA A 175 -25.53 -5.57 27.17
C ALA A 175 -24.27 -6.40 27.49
N VAL A 176 -24.10 -6.84 28.74
CA VAL A 176 -22.99 -7.72 29.16
C VAL A 176 -23.04 -9.07 28.45
N ILE A 177 -24.23 -9.65 28.26
CA ILE A 177 -24.40 -10.91 27.51
C ILE A 177 -23.90 -10.75 26.07
N VAL A 178 -24.30 -9.67 25.39
CA VAL A 178 -23.84 -9.41 24.02
C VAL A 178 -22.34 -9.13 23.98
N PHE A 179 -21.83 -8.36 24.94
CA PHE A 179 -20.41 -8.07 25.04
C PHE A 179 -19.57 -9.34 25.18
N ALA A 180 -20.05 -10.35 25.91
CA ALA A 180 -19.37 -11.64 26.03
C ALA A 180 -19.26 -12.40 24.71
N ILE A 181 -20.14 -12.14 23.73
CA ILE A 181 -20.16 -12.80 22.42
C ILE A 181 -19.15 -12.16 21.45
N VAL A 182 -18.84 -10.88 21.61
CA VAL A 182 -17.91 -10.16 20.73
C VAL A 182 -16.49 -10.78 20.73
N PRO A 183 -15.85 -11.08 21.88
CA PRO A 183 -14.57 -11.80 21.91
C PRO A 183 -14.61 -13.15 21.22
N VAL A 184 -15.72 -13.90 21.36
CA VAL A 184 -15.89 -15.20 20.70
C VAL A 184 -15.90 -15.02 19.18
N LEU A 185 -16.64 -14.03 18.67
CA LEU A 185 -16.66 -13.69 17.25
C LEU A 185 -15.27 -13.27 16.74
N LEU A 186 -14.53 -12.45 17.49
CA LEU A 186 -13.17 -12.02 17.14
C LEU A 186 -12.21 -13.20 17.04
N VAL A 187 -12.25 -14.11 18.01
CA VAL A 187 -11.40 -15.31 18.01
C VAL A 187 -11.74 -16.22 16.83
N VAL A 188 -13.02 -16.47 16.58
CA VAL A 188 -13.48 -17.28 15.44
C VAL A 188 -13.02 -16.65 14.12
N ALA A 189 -13.26 -15.35 13.93
CA ALA A 189 -12.82 -14.62 12.74
C ALA A 189 -11.30 -14.69 12.52
N ALA A 190 -10.51 -14.49 13.58
CA ALA A 190 -9.05 -14.59 13.50
C ALA A 190 -8.58 -16.00 13.09
N GLN A 191 -9.21 -17.05 13.62
CA GLN A 191 -8.89 -18.44 13.27
C GLN A 191 -9.24 -18.78 11.82
N PHE A 192 -10.43 -18.40 11.35
CA PHE A 192 -10.84 -18.58 9.96
C PHE A 192 -9.89 -17.82 9.02
N ARG A 193 -9.62 -16.55 9.30
CA ARG A 193 -8.69 -15.72 8.52
C ARG A 193 -7.30 -16.37 8.41
N LYS A 194 -6.74 -16.86 9.52
CA LYS A 194 -5.44 -17.55 9.52
C LYS A 194 -5.43 -18.75 8.57
N ARG A 195 -6.48 -19.59 8.61
CA ARG A 195 -6.60 -20.79 7.76
C ARG A 195 -6.82 -20.43 6.29
N ILE A 196 -7.67 -19.45 6.01
CA ILE A 196 -7.96 -18.94 4.66
C ILE A 196 -6.67 -18.40 4.03
N ILE A 197 -5.96 -17.50 4.71
CA ILE A 197 -4.72 -16.88 4.20
C ILE A 197 -3.65 -17.94 3.92
N LEU A 198 -3.51 -18.95 4.79
CA LEU A 198 -2.55 -20.03 4.60
C LEU A 198 -2.81 -20.79 3.30
N GLN A 199 -4.07 -21.17 3.02
CA GLN A 199 -4.41 -21.88 1.78
C GLN A 199 -4.27 -20.97 0.56
N TYR A 200 -4.68 -19.71 0.62
CA TYR A 200 -4.49 -18.77 -0.50
C TYR A 200 -3.01 -18.47 -0.79
N ARG A 201 -2.12 -18.50 0.21
CA ARG A 201 -0.67 -18.45 -0.01
C ARG A 201 -0.19 -19.69 -0.78
N ARG A 202 -0.70 -20.88 -0.45
CA ARG A 202 -0.40 -22.11 -1.22
C ARG A 202 -0.92 -22.03 -2.66
N VAL A 203 -2.14 -21.52 -2.87
CA VAL A 203 -2.72 -21.30 -4.21
C VAL A 203 -1.82 -20.37 -5.03
N ARG A 204 -1.39 -19.23 -4.47
CA ARG A 204 -0.47 -18.31 -5.16
C ARG A 204 0.86 -18.96 -5.56
N LYS A 205 1.46 -19.76 -4.67
CA LYS A 205 2.70 -20.50 -4.97
C LYS A 205 2.50 -21.51 -6.10
N LEU A 206 1.39 -22.26 -6.08
CA LEU A 206 1.07 -23.24 -7.13
C LEU A 206 0.77 -22.55 -8.47
N ASN A 207 0.05 -21.42 -8.44
CA ASN A 207 -0.23 -20.64 -9.64
C ASN A 207 1.06 -20.17 -10.32
N SER A 208 2.05 -19.71 -9.56
CA SER A 208 3.37 -19.34 -10.12
C SER A 208 4.06 -20.52 -10.81
N ARG A 209 4.02 -21.73 -10.22
CA ARG A 209 4.57 -22.94 -10.85
C ARG A 209 3.82 -23.32 -12.12
N ILE A 210 2.49 -23.24 -12.11
CA ILE A 210 1.64 -23.50 -13.27
C ILE A 210 1.97 -22.52 -14.40
N THR A 211 2.09 -21.23 -14.10
CA THR A 211 2.49 -20.22 -15.09
C THR A 211 3.89 -20.49 -15.66
N GLY A 212 4.83 -20.90 -14.81
CA GLY A 212 6.17 -21.31 -15.23
C GLY A 212 6.13 -22.51 -16.19
N ALA A 213 5.47 -23.60 -15.79
CA ALA A 213 5.32 -24.80 -16.61
C ALA A 213 4.60 -24.50 -17.93
N TYR A 214 3.58 -23.65 -17.90
CA TYR A 214 2.87 -23.21 -19.10
C TYR A 214 3.81 -22.47 -20.07
N ASN A 215 4.61 -21.52 -19.57
CA ASN A 215 5.57 -20.78 -20.38
C ASN A 215 6.66 -21.69 -20.96
N GLU A 216 7.21 -22.62 -20.16
CA GLU A 216 8.19 -23.61 -20.61
C GLU A 216 7.65 -24.52 -21.73
N ASN A 217 6.42 -25.02 -21.58
CA ASN A 217 5.78 -25.85 -22.59
C ASN A 217 5.53 -25.11 -23.91
N ILE A 218 5.15 -23.82 -23.86
CA ILE A 218 4.93 -23.01 -25.07
C ILE A 218 6.25 -22.69 -25.76
N GLN A 219 7.25 -22.22 -25.02
CA GLN A 219 8.56 -21.92 -25.59
C GLN A 219 9.23 -23.18 -26.15
N GLY A 220 9.05 -24.31 -25.46
CA GLY A 220 9.57 -25.62 -25.82
C GLY A 220 8.70 -26.43 -26.78
N VAL A 221 7.64 -25.87 -27.37
CA VAL A 221 6.62 -26.65 -28.11
C VAL A 221 7.23 -27.51 -29.23
N ARG A 222 8.28 -27.02 -29.91
CA ARG A 222 8.98 -27.79 -30.95
C ARG A 222 9.68 -29.02 -30.39
N VAL A 223 10.28 -28.91 -29.20
CA VAL A 223 10.96 -30.02 -28.52
C VAL A 223 9.94 -31.03 -28.01
N VAL A 224 8.84 -30.55 -27.40
CA VAL A 224 7.75 -31.42 -26.94
C VAL A 224 7.17 -32.24 -28.09
N LYS A 225 6.91 -31.61 -29.24
CA LYS A 225 6.43 -32.29 -30.45
C LYS A 225 7.45 -33.24 -31.05
N ALA A 226 8.72 -32.85 -31.13
CA ALA A 226 9.77 -33.68 -31.69
C ALA A 226 10.04 -34.95 -30.86
N LEU A 227 9.83 -34.89 -29.54
CA LEU A 227 10.00 -36.01 -28.62
C LEU A 227 8.68 -36.75 -28.29
N CYS A 228 7.56 -36.37 -28.91
CA CYS A 228 6.23 -36.94 -28.68
C CYS A 228 5.82 -37.00 -27.18
N ARG A 229 6.10 -35.93 -26.43
CA ARG A 229 5.90 -35.86 -24.97
C ARG A 229 4.57 -35.23 -24.54
N GLU A 230 3.62 -35.04 -25.44
CA GLU A 230 2.38 -34.31 -25.13
C GLU A 230 1.60 -34.91 -23.95
N GLU A 231 1.44 -36.24 -23.90
CA GLU A 231 0.72 -36.90 -22.81
C GLU A 231 1.46 -36.82 -21.47
N GLU A 232 2.78 -36.97 -21.49
CA GLU A 232 3.62 -36.88 -20.28
C GLU A 232 3.57 -35.46 -19.69
N ASN A 233 3.74 -34.45 -20.54
CA ASN A 233 3.65 -33.05 -20.13
C ASN A 233 2.23 -32.68 -19.66
N LEU A 234 1.19 -33.26 -20.28
CA LEU A 234 -0.19 -33.10 -19.80
C LEU A 234 -0.39 -33.73 -18.41
N ARG A 235 0.21 -34.90 -18.15
CA ARG A 235 0.17 -35.55 -16.83
C ARG A 235 0.86 -34.71 -15.76
N GLU A 236 2.09 -34.27 -16.02
CA GLU A 236 2.86 -33.38 -15.12
C GLU A 236 2.08 -32.07 -14.84
N PHE A 237 1.47 -31.47 -15.87
CA PHE A 237 0.63 -30.29 -15.71
C PHE A 237 -0.66 -30.59 -14.92
N GLY A 238 -1.23 -31.77 -15.12
CA GLY A 238 -2.39 -32.30 -14.37
C GLY A 238 -2.12 -32.44 -12.87
N GLU A 239 -0.92 -32.83 -12.48
CA GLU A 239 -0.52 -32.91 -11.07
C GLU A 239 -0.46 -31.52 -10.42
N LEU A 240 0.19 -30.55 -11.10
CA LEU A 240 0.28 -29.17 -10.63
C LEU A 240 -1.10 -28.52 -10.48
N THR A 241 -1.94 -28.67 -11.50
CA THR A 241 -3.31 -28.13 -11.49
C THR A 241 -4.20 -28.85 -10.49
N GLY A 242 -4.05 -30.16 -10.30
CA GLY A 242 -4.73 -30.94 -9.27
C GLY A 242 -4.36 -30.50 -7.85
N GLU A 243 -3.09 -30.20 -7.58
CA GLU A 243 -2.66 -29.59 -6.32
C GLU A 243 -3.28 -28.22 -6.11
N MET A 244 -3.32 -27.38 -7.16
CA MET A 244 -3.94 -26.06 -7.09
C MET A 244 -5.44 -26.19 -6.79
N TYR A 245 -6.13 -27.12 -7.45
CA TYR A 245 -7.54 -27.41 -7.19
C TYR A 245 -7.78 -27.76 -5.72
N ARG A 246 -7.01 -28.69 -5.13
CA ARG A 246 -7.16 -29.07 -3.72
C ARG A 246 -6.87 -27.93 -2.75
N ALA A 247 -5.92 -27.05 -3.08
CA ALA A 247 -5.61 -25.88 -2.26
C ALA A 247 -6.71 -24.81 -2.38
N SER A 248 -7.17 -24.51 -3.60
CA SER A 248 -8.24 -23.56 -3.90
C SER A 248 -9.57 -24.02 -3.31
N TYR A 249 -9.90 -25.31 -3.42
CA TYR A 249 -11.09 -25.89 -2.80
C TYR A 249 -11.08 -25.72 -1.29
N ARG A 250 -9.97 -26.04 -0.61
CA ARG A 250 -9.85 -25.84 0.84
C ARG A 250 -9.97 -24.36 1.23
N ALA A 251 -9.37 -23.45 0.46
CA ALA A 251 -9.49 -22.02 0.69
C ALA A 251 -10.95 -21.56 0.57
N ALA A 252 -11.62 -21.96 -0.51
CA ALA A 252 -13.02 -21.67 -0.76
C ALA A 252 -13.94 -22.26 0.31
N TRP A 253 -13.66 -23.48 0.77
CA TRP A 253 -14.43 -24.15 1.81
C TRP A 253 -14.33 -23.42 3.16
N PHE A 254 -13.13 -23.00 3.58
CA PHE A 254 -12.99 -22.17 4.78
C PHE A 254 -13.68 -20.80 4.63
N SER A 255 -13.59 -20.19 3.44
CA SER A 255 -14.27 -18.93 3.16
C SER A 255 -15.80 -19.07 3.21
N ALA A 256 -16.33 -20.16 2.66
CA ALA A 256 -17.76 -20.45 2.64
C ALA A 256 -18.30 -20.79 4.03
N LEU A 257 -17.51 -21.42 4.90
CA LEU A 257 -17.92 -21.79 6.26
C LEU A 257 -17.87 -20.61 7.24
N PHE A 258 -17.10 -19.55 6.94
CA PHE A 258 -16.96 -18.39 7.82
C PHE A 258 -18.29 -17.68 8.12
N LEU A 259 -19.02 -17.27 7.08
CA LEU A 259 -20.26 -16.51 7.24
C LEU A 259 -21.36 -17.32 7.97
N PRO A 260 -21.62 -18.60 7.64
CA PRO A 260 -22.53 -19.45 8.40
C PRO A 260 -22.13 -19.62 9.87
N THR A 261 -20.83 -19.73 10.17
CA THR A 261 -20.36 -19.84 11.57
C THR A 261 -20.66 -18.56 12.34
N VAL A 262 -20.40 -17.40 11.75
CA VAL A 262 -20.74 -16.10 12.34
C VAL A 262 -22.26 -15.98 12.54
N GLN A 263 -23.06 -16.34 11.54
CA GLN A 263 -24.52 -16.33 11.62
C GLN A 263 -25.06 -17.25 12.72
N LEU A 264 -24.46 -18.43 12.93
CA LEU A 264 -24.86 -19.35 13.99
C LEU A 264 -24.59 -18.75 15.38
N ILE A 265 -23.42 -18.13 15.58
CA ILE A 265 -23.08 -17.43 16.82
C ILE A 265 -24.06 -16.27 17.06
N SER A 266 -24.37 -15.50 16.02
CA SER A 266 -25.33 -14.39 16.08
C SER A 266 -26.76 -14.88 16.34
N ALA A 267 -27.16 -16.02 15.79
CA ALA A 267 -28.46 -16.63 16.04
C ALA A 267 -28.59 -17.10 17.51
N LEU A 268 -27.51 -17.64 18.10
CA LEU A 268 -27.46 -17.97 19.52
C LEU A 268 -27.53 -16.71 20.40
N ALA A 269 -26.85 -15.64 20.01
CA ALA A 269 -26.92 -14.33 20.67
C ALA A 269 -28.36 -13.79 20.66
N LEU A 270 -28.98 -13.80 19.48
CA LEU A 270 -30.34 -13.37 19.26
C LEU A 270 -31.34 -14.20 20.06
N GLY A 271 -31.21 -15.54 20.04
CA GLY A 271 -32.03 -16.44 20.84
C GLY A 271 -31.91 -16.17 22.34
N SER A 272 -30.69 -15.89 22.82
CA SER A 272 -30.44 -15.54 24.23
C SER A 272 -31.11 -14.21 24.62
N ILE A 273 -31.07 -13.21 23.72
CA ILE A 273 -31.73 -11.91 23.92
C ILE A 273 -33.24 -12.07 23.93
N VAL A 274 -33.81 -12.81 22.97
CA VAL A 274 -35.27 -13.01 22.90
C VAL A 274 -35.77 -13.80 24.10
N TRP A 275 -35.03 -14.83 24.53
CA TRP A 275 -35.37 -15.63 25.70
C TRP A 275 -35.30 -14.80 26.99
N TYR A 276 -34.15 -14.21 27.29
CA TYR A 276 -33.94 -13.46 28.53
C TYR A 276 -34.70 -12.12 28.53
N GLY A 277 -34.70 -11.43 27.40
CA GLY A 277 -35.44 -10.19 27.19
C GLY A 277 -36.96 -10.40 27.25
N GLY A 278 -37.46 -11.52 26.72
CA GLY A 278 -38.87 -11.90 26.82
C GLY A 278 -39.32 -12.14 28.26
N LEU A 279 -38.51 -12.86 29.05
CA LEU A 279 -38.74 -13.03 30.50
C LEU A 279 -38.73 -11.68 31.22
N GLN A 280 -37.77 -10.80 30.92
CA GLN A 280 -37.72 -9.45 31.48
C GLN A 280 -38.89 -8.57 31.06
N ALA A 281 -39.39 -8.73 29.84
CA ALA A 281 -40.57 -8.00 29.37
C ALA A 281 -41.84 -8.42 30.11
N GLN A 282 -42.00 -9.71 30.42
CA GLN A 282 -43.10 -10.17 31.28
C GLN A 282 -43.03 -9.60 32.70
N MET A 283 -41.81 -9.39 33.22
CA MET A 283 -41.57 -8.75 34.52
C MET A 283 -41.63 -7.21 34.48
N GLY A 284 -41.91 -6.61 33.31
CA GLY A 284 -41.97 -5.16 33.13
C GLY A 284 -40.63 -4.43 33.13
N SER A 285 -39.50 -5.14 33.16
CA SER A 285 -38.16 -4.54 33.22
C SER A 285 -37.54 -4.25 31.84
N LEU A 286 -38.18 -4.68 30.76
CA LEU A 286 -37.77 -4.41 29.39
C LEU A 286 -38.98 -4.24 28.47
N THR A 287 -38.92 -3.30 27.53
CA THR A 287 -39.99 -3.07 26.56
C THR A 287 -39.79 -3.90 25.29
N VAL A 288 -40.85 -4.08 24.50
CA VAL A 288 -40.79 -4.77 23.20
C VAL A 288 -39.84 -4.05 22.24
N GLY A 289 -39.88 -2.72 22.20
CA GLY A 289 -38.92 -1.90 21.45
C GLY A 289 -37.49 -2.05 21.99
N GLY A 290 -37.34 -2.26 23.30
CA GLY A 290 -36.05 -2.60 23.92
C GLY A 290 -35.46 -3.87 23.30
N ILE A 291 -36.24 -4.95 23.24
CA ILE A 291 -35.82 -6.21 22.60
C ILE A 291 -35.45 -5.95 21.13
N GLN A 292 -36.30 -5.25 20.37
CA GLN A 292 -36.04 -4.92 18.97
C GLN A 292 -34.71 -4.16 18.76
N ALA A 293 -34.42 -3.17 19.60
CA ALA A 293 -33.16 -2.44 19.54
C ALA A 293 -31.96 -3.33 19.84
N PHE A 294 -32.05 -4.25 20.82
CA PHE A 294 -30.99 -5.23 21.09
C PHE A 294 -30.70 -6.12 19.87
N VAL A 295 -31.73 -6.59 19.17
CA VAL A 295 -31.58 -7.35 17.92
C VAL A 295 -30.86 -6.51 16.85
N GLY A 296 -31.24 -5.23 16.72
CA GLY A 296 -30.60 -4.28 15.81
C GLY A 296 -29.12 -4.10 16.10
N TYR A 297 -28.75 -3.77 17.34
CA TYR A 297 -27.36 -3.54 17.73
C TYR A 297 -26.47 -4.78 17.56
N VAL A 298 -26.96 -5.99 17.90
CA VAL A 298 -26.21 -7.23 17.68
C VAL A 298 -25.88 -7.40 16.21
N THR A 299 -26.87 -7.24 15.33
CA THR A 299 -26.69 -7.41 13.88
C THR A 299 -25.73 -6.36 13.33
N PHE A 300 -25.78 -5.14 13.86
CA PHE A 300 -24.97 -4.01 13.42
C PHE A 300 -23.49 -4.14 13.81
N ILE A 301 -23.19 -4.66 15.01
CA ILE A 301 -21.80 -4.86 15.50
C ILE A 301 -21.01 -5.90 14.67
N LEU A 302 -21.68 -6.80 13.95
CA LEU A 302 -21.01 -7.87 13.18
C LEU A 302 -20.16 -7.33 12.04
N TRP A 303 -20.63 -6.28 11.35
CA TRP A 303 -19.96 -5.72 10.17
C TRP A 303 -18.64 -5.01 10.52
N PRO A 304 -18.61 -4.07 11.49
CA PRO A 304 -17.37 -3.46 11.99
C PRO A 304 -16.26 -4.44 12.33
N VAL A 305 -16.61 -5.57 12.96
CA VAL A 305 -15.64 -6.58 13.36
C VAL A 305 -14.96 -7.22 12.13
N GLN A 306 -15.72 -7.46 11.05
CA GLN A 306 -15.20 -7.99 9.79
C GLN A 306 -14.32 -6.96 9.08
N ASP A 307 -14.77 -5.72 9.01
CA ASP A 307 -14.03 -4.63 8.37
C ASP A 307 -12.69 -4.37 9.09
N LEU A 308 -12.66 -4.37 10.43
CA LEU A 308 -11.42 -4.19 11.18
C LEU A 308 -10.40 -5.30 10.89
N ALA A 309 -10.85 -6.54 10.70
CA ALA A 309 -9.98 -7.65 10.30
C ALA A 309 -9.44 -7.50 8.87
N ARG A 310 -10.24 -6.95 7.94
CA ARG A 310 -9.83 -6.59 6.57
C ARG A 310 -8.76 -5.50 6.61
N VAL A 311 -8.99 -4.41 7.35
CA VAL A 311 -8.04 -3.30 7.48
C VAL A 311 -6.72 -3.78 8.06
N TYR A 312 -6.74 -4.63 9.08
CA TYR A 312 -5.49 -5.19 9.62
C TYR A 312 -4.70 -5.99 8.56
N ALA A 313 -5.38 -6.67 7.63
CA ALA A 313 -4.71 -7.34 6.52
C ALA A 313 -4.07 -6.33 5.55
N GLU A 314 -4.82 -5.29 5.20
CA GLU A 314 -4.35 -4.23 4.31
C GLU A 314 -3.15 -3.48 4.91
N LEU A 315 -3.20 -3.17 6.21
CA LEU A 315 -2.11 -2.54 6.97
C LEU A 315 -0.79 -3.30 6.77
N GLN A 316 -0.80 -4.63 6.85
CA GLN A 316 0.41 -5.44 6.65
C GLN A 316 0.97 -5.33 5.24
N HIS A 317 0.09 -5.28 4.23
CA HIS A 317 0.49 -5.09 2.84
C HIS A 317 1.03 -3.69 2.58
N THR A 318 0.38 -2.67 3.15
CA THR A 318 0.79 -1.28 3.01
C THR A 318 2.09 -0.97 3.73
N ILE A 319 2.40 -1.63 4.86
CA ILE A 319 3.71 -1.46 5.51
C ILE A 319 4.85 -1.82 4.54
N ALA A 320 4.75 -2.96 3.85
CA ALA A 320 5.76 -3.35 2.86
C ALA A 320 5.81 -2.37 1.66
N SER A 321 4.66 -1.87 1.19
CA SER A 321 4.62 -0.81 0.16
C SER A 321 5.26 0.49 0.64
N ALA A 322 5.06 0.85 1.90
CA ALA A 322 5.63 2.05 2.49
C ALA A 322 7.14 1.96 2.68
N GLU A 323 7.67 0.81 3.09
CA GLU A 323 9.12 0.61 3.21
C GLU A 323 9.81 0.79 1.87
N ARG A 324 9.22 0.28 0.79
CA ARG A 324 9.73 0.50 -0.58
C ARG A 324 9.63 1.95 -1.07
N VAL A 325 8.55 2.64 -0.73
CA VAL A 325 8.40 4.06 -1.06
C VAL A 325 9.43 4.88 -0.29
N PHE A 326 9.60 4.61 1.00
CA PHE A 326 10.58 5.30 1.82
C PHE A 326 12.01 4.94 1.44
N SER A 327 12.30 3.73 0.97
CA SER A 327 13.63 3.39 0.46
C SER A 327 13.99 4.21 -0.80
N LEU A 328 13.00 4.57 -1.63
CA LEU A 328 13.21 5.50 -2.74
C LEU A 328 13.37 6.94 -2.24
N VAL A 329 12.51 7.41 -1.34
CA VAL A 329 12.55 8.79 -0.80
C VAL A 329 13.83 9.04 -0.01
N ASP A 330 14.35 8.04 0.68
CA ASP A 330 15.56 8.13 1.51
C ASP A 330 16.84 7.75 0.75
N ALA A 331 16.74 7.37 -0.54
CA ALA A 331 17.91 7.02 -1.34
C ALA A 331 18.82 8.25 -1.50
N GLU A 332 20.11 8.11 -1.18
CA GLU A 332 21.08 9.20 -1.38
C GLU A 332 21.75 9.08 -2.76
N PRO A 333 21.89 10.18 -3.53
CA PRO A 333 22.70 10.18 -4.75
C PRO A 333 24.17 9.83 -4.46
N GLU A 334 24.75 8.90 -5.21
CA GLU A 334 26.17 8.54 -5.06
C GLU A 334 27.10 9.69 -5.47
N VAL A 335 26.68 10.48 -6.46
CA VAL A 335 27.40 11.64 -6.97
C VAL A 335 26.62 12.89 -6.57
N LYS A 336 27.25 13.76 -5.77
CA LYS A 336 26.68 15.03 -5.31
C LYS A 336 27.74 16.13 -5.28
N ASP A 337 27.30 17.37 -5.26
CA ASP A 337 28.20 18.51 -5.11
C ASP A 337 28.94 18.44 -3.77
N ARG A 338 30.26 18.62 -3.81
CA ARG A 338 31.08 18.72 -2.61
C ARG A 338 30.78 20.05 -1.90
N PRO A 339 30.93 20.14 -0.57
CA PRO A 339 30.81 21.41 0.14
C PRO A 339 31.76 22.46 -0.46
N GLY A 340 31.22 23.60 -0.89
CA GLY A 340 32.00 24.66 -1.56
C GLY A 340 32.16 24.50 -3.07
N ALA A 341 31.49 23.51 -3.69
CA ALA A 341 31.45 23.42 -5.14
C ALA A 341 30.88 24.71 -5.77
N PHE A 342 31.54 25.21 -6.81
CA PHE A 342 31.21 26.50 -7.41
C PHE A 342 31.05 26.39 -8.93
N ASP A 343 30.41 27.40 -9.55
CA ASP A 343 30.38 27.53 -11.00
C ASP A 343 31.62 28.32 -11.46
N PRO A 344 32.53 27.74 -12.26
CA PRO A 344 33.73 28.43 -12.76
C PRO A 344 33.43 29.46 -13.86
N GLY A 345 32.18 29.63 -14.29
CA GLY A 345 31.75 30.48 -15.40
C GLY A 345 32.02 29.83 -16.76
N THR A 346 33.23 29.31 -16.96
CA THR A 346 33.68 28.57 -18.15
C THR A 346 34.35 27.26 -17.75
N VAL A 347 34.09 26.19 -18.50
CA VAL A 347 34.78 24.89 -18.38
C VAL A 347 35.75 24.66 -19.55
N ARG A 348 36.12 25.73 -20.28
CA ARG A 348 37.14 25.64 -21.33
C ARG A 348 38.51 25.39 -20.70
N GLY A 349 39.09 24.25 -21.01
CA GLY A 349 40.41 23.87 -20.52
C GLY A 349 40.84 22.49 -21.02
N GLU A 350 42.07 22.12 -20.70
CA GLU A 350 42.58 20.76 -20.90
C GLU A 350 41.81 19.79 -19.98
N ILE A 351 41.45 18.62 -20.52
CA ILE A 351 40.90 17.51 -19.75
C ILE A 351 42.03 16.53 -19.46
N GLU A 352 42.28 16.25 -18.18
CA GLU A 352 43.32 15.32 -17.73
C GLU A 352 42.71 14.21 -16.89
N PHE A 353 42.95 12.96 -17.29
CA PHE A 353 42.83 11.78 -16.43
C PHE A 353 44.22 11.48 -15.86
N ASP A 354 44.32 11.44 -14.54
CA ASP A 354 45.56 11.22 -13.80
C ASP A 354 45.45 9.93 -12.97
N HIS A 355 46.02 8.84 -13.49
CA HIS A 355 46.08 7.51 -12.85
C HIS A 355 44.71 7.03 -12.35
N VAL A 356 43.70 7.09 -13.21
CA VAL A 356 42.29 6.84 -12.85
C VAL A 356 41.96 5.34 -12.83
N ASP A 357 41.45 4.87 -11.68
CA ASP A 357 40.80 3.57 -11.54
C ASP A 357 39.29 3.73 -11.41
N PHE A 358 38.52 2.88 -12.11
CA PHE A 358 37.07 2.89 -12.01
C PHE A 358 36.45 1.50 -12.19
N TRP A 359 35.38 1.27 -11.43
CA TRP A 359 34.54 0.08 -11.48
C TRP A 359 33.09 0.42 -11.12
N TYR A 360 32.13 -0.19 -11.83
CA TYR A 360 30.70 -0.11 -11.47
C TYR A 360 30.35 -1.07 -10.33
N ASP A 361 31.08 -2.18 -10.26
CA ASP A 361 31.02 -3.26 -9.28
C ASP A 361 32.46 -3.68 -8.94
N GLU A 362 32.78 -3.84 -7.66
CA GLU A 362 34.15 -4.10 -7.17
C GLU A 362 34.77 -5.36 -7.79
N ALA A 363 33.95 -6.36 -8.12
CA ALA A 363 34.44 -7.59 -8.74
C ALA A 363 34.93 -7.38 -10.19
N ASN A 364 34.54 -6.29 -10.86
CA ASN A 364 34.76 -6.09 -12.29
C ASN A 364 35.33 -4.69 -12.59
N PRO A 365 36.64 -4.47 -12.37
CA PRO A 365 37.29 -3.20 -12.71
C PRO A 365 37.33 -2.94 -14.21
N VAL A 366 36.95 -1.72 -14.60
CA VAL A 366 36.77 -1.30 -16.00
C VAL A 366 37.94 -0.47 -16.50
N LEU A 367 38.40 0.49 -15.69
CA LEU A 367 39.61 1.27 -15.94
C LEU A 367 40.61 0.97 -14.83
N ARG A 368 41.87 0.76 -15.20
CA ARG A 368 42.99 0.54 -14.29
C ARG A 368 44.12 1.45 -14.69
N ASP A 369 44.58 2.28 -13.76
CA ASP A 369 45.70 3.20 -13.95
C ASP A 369 45.62 4.02 -15.26
N PHE A 370 44.42 4.54 -15.57
CA PHE A 370 44.16 5.19 -16.85
C PHE A 370 44.59 6.66 -16.84
N SER A 371 45.46 7.04 -17.78
CA SER A 371 45.94 8.41 -17.96
C SER A 371 45.71 8.89 -19.39
N LEU A 372 45.16 10.10 -19.54
CA LEU A 372 44.81 10.73 -20.81
C LEU A 372 44.86 12.25 -20.67
N ARG A 373 45.40 12.95 -21.67
CA ARG A 373 45.35 14.42 -21.75
C ARG A 373 44.73 14.83 -23.08
N VAL A 374 43.78 15.76 -23.02
CA VAL A 374 43.07 16.30 -24.19
C VAL A 374 43.14 17.82 -24.16
N ARG A 375 43.80 18.41 -25.16
CA ARG A 375 44.02 19.85 -25.24
C ARG A 375 42.78 20.58 -25.77
N PRO A 376 42.60 21.87 -25.44
CA PRO A 376 41.52 22.66 -26.01
C PRO A 376 41.53 22.65 -27.55
N GLY A 377 40.38 22.30 -28.16
CA GLY A 377 40.22 22.22 -29.62
C GLY A 377 40.71 20.91 -30.25
N GLU A 378 41.25 19.99 -29.46
CA GLU A 378 41.71 18.68 -29.93
C GLU A 378 40.53 17.71 -30.06
N THR A 379 40.48 16.99 -31.19
CA THR A 379 39.52 15.90 -31.41
C THR A 379 40.23 14.57 -31.25
N ILE A 380 39.82 13.79 -30.24
CA ILE A 380 40.36 12.45 -29.99
C ILE A 380 39.37 11.36 -30.42
N ALA A 381 39.90 10.21 -30.85
CA ALA A 381 39.10 9.03 -31.16
C ALA A 381 39.45 7.90 -30.17
N LEU A 382 38.44 7.42 -29.42
CA LEU A 382 38.58 6.27 -28.53
C LEU A 382 38.27 4.99 -29.30
N VAL A 383 39.28 4.15 -29.56
CA VAL A 383 39.16 2.91 -30.34
C VAL A 383 39.49 1.69 -29.48
N GLY A 384 38.73 0.61 -29.63
CA GLY A 384 38.98 -0.65 -28.93
C GLY A 384 37.78 -1.60 -28.95
N PRO A 385 37.93 -2.85 -28.47
CA PRO A 385 36.85 -3.84 -28.44
C PRO A 385 35.69 -3.42 -27.52
N THR A 386 34.51 -3.99 -27.72
CA THR A 386 33.36 -3.83 -26.81
C THR A 386 33.78 -4.21 -25.39
N GLY A 387 33.42 -3.38 -24.39
CA GLY A 387 33.83 -3.58 -23.00
C GLY A 387 35.17 -2.94 -22.61
N GLY A 388 35.94 -2.40 -23.56
CA GLY A 388 37.22 -1.72 -23.27
C GLY A 388 37.14 -0.34 -22.60
N GLY A 389 36.07 -0.03 -21.84
CA GLY A 389 35.97 1.21 -21.05
C GLY A 389 35.66 2.51 -21.79
N LYS A 390 35.55 2.51 -23.13
CA LYS A 390 35.29 3.72 -23.95
C LYS A 390 34.10 4.56 -23.47
N THR A 391 32.94 3.93 -23.27
CA THR A 391 31.73 4.61 -22.77
C THR A 391 31.90 5.10 -21.34
N THR A 392 32.66 4.36 -20.51
CA THR A 392 32.97 4.75 -19.14
C THR A 392 33.81 6.01 -19.08
N ILE A 393 34.78 6.19 -19.99
CA ILE A 393 35.58 7.42 -20.07
C ILE A 393 34.66 8.63 -20.29
N VAL A 394 33.71 8.54 -21.22
CA VAL A 394 32.73 9.61 -21.49
C VAL A 394 31.87 9.88 -20.25
N ASN A 395 31.35 8.82 -19.62
CA ASN A 395 30.52 8.95 -18.42
C ASN A 395 31.27 9.62 -17.25
N LEU A 396 32.58 9.34 -17.11
CA LEU A 396 33.44 9.96 -16.11
C LEU A 396 33.70 11.43 -16.42
N VAL A 397 33.96 11.83 -17.67
CA VAL A 397 34.09 13.25 -18.04
C VAL A 397 32.80 14.02 -17.75
N CYS A 398 31.64 13.45 -18.07
CA CYS A 398 30.33 14.05 -17.79
C CYS A 398 29.97 14.05 -16.30
N ARG A 399 30.80 13.45 -15.45
CA ARG A 399 30.56 13.25 -14.01
C ARG A 399 29.22 12.58 -13.72
N PHE A 400 28.79 11.66 -14.59
CA PHE A 400 27.68 10.73 -14.28
C PHE A 400 28.12 9.68 -13.25
N TYR A 401 29.42 9.43 -13.20
CA TYR A 401 30.12 8.64 -12.22
C TYR A 401 31.39 9.39 -11.77
N GLU A 402 31.87 9.10 -10.56
CA GLU A 402 33.16 9.60 -10.07
C GLU A 402 34.21 8.48 -10.05
N PRO A 403 35.49 8.80 -10.32
CA PRO A 403 36.59 7.84 -10.23
C PRO A 403 36.68 7.27 -8.82
N LYS A 404 37.07 5.99 -8.70
CA LYS A 404 37.27 5.35 -7.40
C LYS A 404 38.67 5.62 -6.85
N ARG A 405 39.65 5.80 -7.75
CA ARG A 405 41.00 6.31 -7.47
C ARG A 405 41.49 7.16 -8.64
N GLY A 406 42.53 7.96 -8.38
CA GLY A 406 43.02 8.95 -9.33
C GLY A 406 42.16 10.21 -9.35
N VAL A 407 42.50 11.15 -10.23
CA VAL A 407 41.83 12.45 -10.32
C VAL A 407 41.52 12.77 -11.78
N ILE A 408 40.37 13.40 -12.02
CA ILE A 408 40.02 13.98 -13.32
C ILE A 408 40.04 15.49 -13.16
N ARG A 409 40.82 16.18 -14.00
CA ARG A 409 40.94 17.64 -13.99
C ARG A 409 40.36 18.26 -15.25
N ILE A 410 39.69 19.40 -15.10
CA ILE A 410 39.22 20.25 -16.21
C ILE A 410 39.84 21.63 -16.01
N GLY A 411 40.67 22.07 -16.95
CA GLY A 411 41.39 23.35 -16.84
C GLY A 411 42.37 23.40 -15.66
N GLY A 412 42.95 22.25 -15.31
CA GLY A 412 43.91 22.10 -14.20
C GLY A 412 43.29 22.02 -12.80
N ARG A 413 41.96 22.03 -12.66
CA ARG A 413 41.26 21.87 -11.37
C ARG A 413 40.58 20.52 -11.30
N ASP A 414 40.54 19.92 -10.10
CA ASP A 414 39.73 18.72 -9.87
C ASP A 414 38.26 19.06 -10.19
N TYR A 415 37.69 18.35 -11.15
CA TYR A 415 36.34 18.61 -11.64
C TYR A 415 35.26 18.42 -10.57
N THR A 416 35.57 17.74 -9.46
CA THR A 416 34.65 17.55 -8.34
C THR A 416 34.52 18.77 -7.42
N GLU A 417 35.42 19.75 -7.55
CA GLU A 417 35.28 21.08 -6.93
C GLU A 417 34.30 21.98 -7.70
N LEU A 418 33.89 21.57 -8.90
CA LEU A 418 32.89 22.28 -9.70
C LEU A 418 31.51 21.72 -9.40
N SER A 419 30.46 22.54 -9.50
CA SER A 419 29.10 22.03 -9.37
C SER A 419 28.72 21.14 -10.56
N LEU A 420 27.91 20.10 -10.31
CA LEU A 420 27.41 19.18 -11.34
C LEU A 420 26.70 19.94 -12.46
N HIS A 421 25.83 20.88 -12.09
CA HIS A 421 25.15 21.75 -13.04
C HIS A 421 26.15 22.52 -13.91
N ALA A 422 27.24 23.04 -13.34
CA ALA A 422 28.20 23.83 -14.10
C ALA A 422 28.96 23.01 -15.15
N ILE A 423 29.26 21.74 -14.85
CA ILE A 423 29.88 20.80 -15.80
C ILE A 423 28.87 20.41 -16.88
N GLN A 424 27.71 19.90 -16.47
CA GLN A 424 26.75 19.25 -17.37
C GLN A 424 26.06 20.25 -18.32
N SER A 425 25.81 21.48 -17.88
CA SER A 425 25.23 22.54 -18.73
C SER A 425 26.16 23.01 -19.85
N ARG A 426 27.46 22.67 -19.78
CA ARG A 426 28.48 23.12 -20.74
C ARG A 426 29.11 21.97 -21.54
N LEU A 427 28.64 20.74 -21.35
CA LEU A 427 29.04 19.57 -22.13
C LEU A 427 27.93 19.16 -23.09
N GLY A 428 28.28 18.94 -24.35
CA GLY A 428 27.39 18.32 -25.34
C GLY A 428 27.63 16.82 -25.40
N VAL A 429 26.57 16.01 -25.32
CA VAL A 429 26.64 14.55 -25.46
C VAL A 429 25.72 14.11 -26.57
N VAL A 430 26.26 13.35 -27.53
CA VAL A 430 25.49 12.69 -28.59
C VAL A 430 25.59 11.18 -28.39
N LEU A 431 24.47 10.56 -28.01
CA LEU A 431 24.39 9.13 -27.73
C LEU A 431 24.24 8.32 -29.03
N GLN A 432 24.73 7.08 -29.02
CA GLN A 432 24.57 6.14 -30.13
C GLN A 432 23.09 5.85 -30.46
N SER A 433 22.23 5.84 -29.44
CA SER A 433 20.78 5.74 -29.58
C SER A 433 20.15 6.90 -28.81
N PRO A 434 19.85 8.02 -29.49
CA PRO A 434 19.24 9.17 -28.83
C PRO A 434 17.85 8.81 -28.34
N HIS A 435 17.50 9.26 -27.13
CA HIS A 435 16.13 9.21 -26.66
C HIS A 435 15.38 10.44 -27.15
N LEU A 436 14.33 10.22 -27.94
CA LEU A 436 13.45 11.30 -28.40
C LEU A 436 12.22 11.32 -27.50
N PHE A 437 11.90 12.50 -26.96
CA PHE A 437 10.67 12.71 -26.22
C PHE A 437 9.49 12.89 -27.19
N SER A 438 8.30 12.45 -26.78
CA SER A 438 7.08 12.77 -27.51
C SER A 438 6.81 14.27 -27.41
N GLY A 439 6.85 14.97 -28.54
CA GLY A 439 6.73 16.42 -28.63
C GLY A 439 7.11 16.91 -30.04
N THR A 440 7.13 18.22 -30.23
CA THR A 440 7.61 18.89 -31.45
C THR A 440 8.99 19.47 -31.25
#